data_AF-A0A967JTD7-F1
#
_entry.id   AF-A0A967JTD7-F1
#
_cell.length_a   1.000
_cell.length_b   1.000
_cell.length_c   1.000
_cell.angle_alpha   90.00
_cell.angle_beta   90.00
_cell.angle_gamma   90.00
#
_symmetry.space_group_name_H-M   'P 1'
#
loop_
_entity.id
_entity.type
_entity.pdbx_description
1 polymer ?
#
loop_
_entity_poly.entity_id
_entity_poly.type
_entity_poly.pdbx_seq_one_letter_code
_entity_poly.pdbx_strand_id
1 'polypeptide(L)'
;MQRSHRSALDERLANAKIANGEHWAKRHRAAVEAPRGIEAPILAMARALADYADQYPDALDGAPRLGDDGVIGDDYWSGIARRVILLLNGPTGRLDAAAVDSAIRALATDCGVEME
;
A
#
# COMPACT_ATOMS: atom_id res chain seq x y z
N MET A 1 9.62 20.46 1.78
CA MET A 1 8.33 19.91 1.31
C MET A 1 8.42 18.41 1.52
N GLN A 2 7.68 17.85 2.48
CA GLN A 2 7.68 16.39 2.69
C GLN A 2 7.14 15.71 1.43
N ARG A 3 7.75 14.59 1.05
CA ARG A 3 7.29 13.76 -0.06
C ARG A 3 6.00 13.06 0.38
N SER A 4 4.94 13.13 -0.44
CA SER A 4 3.68 12.43 -0.15
C SER A 4 3.88 10.91 -0.20
N HIS A 5 3.24 10.20 0.72
CA HIS A 5 3.18 8.74 0.79
C HIS A 5 2.66 8.14 -0.50
N ARG A 6 1.71 8.80 -1.17
CA ARG A 6 1.23 8.36 -2.48
C ARG A 6 2.35 8.33 -3.52
N SER A 7 3.14 9.38 -3.61
CA SER A 7 4.30 9.43 -4.52
C SER A 7 5.36 8.38 -4.16
N ALA A 8 5.56 8.09 -2.87
CA ALA A 8 6.48 7.05 -2.41
C ALA A 8 5.98 5.64 -2.76
N LEU A 9 4.68 5.38 -2.56
CA LEU A 9 4.05 4.11 -2.92
C LEU A 9 4.13 3.84 -4.43
N ASP A 10 3.75 4.82 -5.26
CA ASP A 10 3.77 4.65 -6.72
C ASP A 10 5.21 4.41 -7.24
N GLU A 11 6.22 5.05 -6.65
CA GLU A 11 7.63 4.76 -6.99
C GLU A 11 8.02 3.32 -6.62
N ARG A 12 7.65 2.86 -5.41
CA ARG A 12 7.94 1.50 -4.96
C ARG A 12 7.30 0.45 -5.86
N LEU A 13 6.06 0.67 -6.27
CA LEU A 13 5.36 -0.20 -7.22
C LEU A 13 6.05 -0.20 -8.60
N ALA A 14 6.45 0.95 -9.12
CA ALA A 14 7.12 1.04 -10.43
C ALA A 14 8.55 0.42 -10.44
N ASN A 15 9.23 0.47 -9.30
CA ASN A 15 10.63 0.06 -9.11
C ASN A 15 10.80 -1.25 -8.33
N ALA A 16 9.71 -1.98 -8.08
CA ALA A 16 9.76 -3.21 -7.32
C ALA A 16 10.82 -4.17 -7.90
N LYS A 17 11.79 -4.55 -7.07
CA LYS A 17 12.80 -5.54 -7.44
C LYS A 17 12.14 -6.90 -7.50
N ILE A 18 11.91 -7.38 -8.72
CA ILE A 18 11.23 -8.65 -8.94
C ILE A 18 12.27 -9.76 -8.96
N ALA A 19 12.16 -10.68 -8.01
CA ALA A 19 13.09 -11.80 -7.81
C ALA A 19 13.15 -12.77 -9.02
N ASN A 20 12.16 -12.73 -9.91
CA ASN A 20 11.93 -13.75 -10.95
C ASN A 20 12.25 -13.29 -12.39
N GLY A 21 13.11 -12.28 -12.55
CA GLY A 21 13.69 -11.88 -13.84
C GLY A 21 12.95 -10.76 -14.59
N GLU A 22 13.59 -10.24 -15.65
CA GLU A 22 13.14 -9.03 -16.36
C GLU A 22 11.71 -9.10 -16.92
N HIS A 23 11.24 -10.29 -17.28
CA HIS A 23 9.94 -10.44 -17.94
C HIS A 23 8.77 -10.17 -16.96
N TRP A 24 8.87 -10.68 -15.73
CA TRP A 24 7.90 -10.39 -14.68
C TRP A 24 7.94 -8.92 -14.28
N ALA A 25 9.13 -8.31 -14.24
CA ALA A 25 9.31 -6.88 -14.01
C ALA A 25 8.59 -6.01 -15.03
N LYS A 26 8.74 -6.32 -16.32
CA LYS A 26 8.06 -5.61 -17.40
C LYS A 26 6.53 -5.75 -17.30
N ARG A 27 6.03 -6.94 -16.96
CA ARG A 27 4.58 -7.19 -16.79
C ARG A 27 3.98 -6.46 -15.60
N HIS A 28 4.64 -6.49 -14.45
CA HIS A 28 4.20 -5.76 -13.25
C HIS A 28 4.17 -4.25 -13.53
N ARG A 29 5.25 -3.69 -14.08
CA ARG A 29 5.30 -2.26 -14.42
C ARG A 29 4.18 -1.85 -15.37
N ALA A 30 3.95 -2.63 -16.44
CA ALA A 30 2.84 -2.38 -17.36
C ALA A 30 1.47 -2.48 -16.69
N ALA A 31 1.32 -3.30 -15.65
CA ALA A 31 0.09 -3.39 -14.86
C ALA A 31 -0.07 -2.18 -13.92
N VAL A 32 1.02 -1.65 -13.37
CA VAL A 32 1.01 -0.43 -12.53
C VAL A 32 0.66 0.80 -13.36
N GLU A 33 1.25 0.93 -14.56
CA GLU A 33 1.03 2.06 -15.47
C GLU A 33 -0.36 2.00 -16.13
N ALA A 34 -0.82 0.82 -16.52
CA ALA A 34 -2.09 0.61 -17.21
C ALA A 34 -2.83 -0.63 -16.67
N PRO A 35 -3.41 -0.52 -15.45
CA PRO A 35 -4.09 -1.63 -14.80
C PRO A 35 -5.36 -2.03 -15.53
N ARG A 36 -5.66 -3.33 -15.50
CA ARG A 36 -6.84 -3.91 -16.15
C ARG A 36 -7.50 -4.94 -15.25
N GLY A 37 -8.82 -5.07 -15.37
CA GLY A 37 -9.59 -6.06 -14.62
C GLY A 37 -9.33 -5.96 -13.11
N ILE A 38 -8.89 -7.06 -12.50
CA ILE A 38 -8.63 -7.16 -11.05
C ILE A 38 -7.44 -6.31 -10.56
N GLU A 39 -6.53 -5.90 -11.45
CA GLU A 39 -5.35 -5.11 -11.06
C GLU A 39 -5.75 -3.69 -10.61
N ALA A 40 -6.76 -3.11 -11.26
CA ALA A 40 -7.23 -1.75 -10.99
C ALA A 40 -7.74 -1.58 -9.55
N PRO A 41 -8.67 -2.42 -9.04
CA PRO A 41 -9.11 -2.32 -7.65
C PRO A 41 -8.00 -2.63 -6.64
N ILE A 42 -7.09 -3.57 -6.92
CA ILE A 42 -5.94 -3.85 -6.05
C ILE A 42 -5.08 -2.59 -5.88
N LEU A 43 -4.70 -1.97 -7.00
CA LEU A 43 -3.91 -0.74 -6.96
C LEU A 43 -4.69 0.39 -6.32
N ALA A 44 -5.99 0.54 -6.61
CA ALA A 44 -6.82 1.59 -6.01
C ALA A 44 -6.90 1.48 -4.48
N MET A 45 -6.99 0.26 -3.92
CA MET A 45 -6.97 0.06 -2.47
C MET A 45 -5.63 0.45 -1.84
N ALA A 46 -4.51 0.00 -2.42
CA ALA A 46 -3.18 0.39 -1.94
C ALA A 46 -2.97 1.91 -1.99
N ARG A 47 -3.41 2.50 -3.09
CA ARG A 47 -3.37 3.95 -3.35
C ARG A 47 -4.23 4.75 -2.39
N ALA A 48 -5.45 4.28 -2.10
CA ALA A 48 -6.32 4.88 -1.10
C ALA A 48 -5.72 4.82 0.31
N LEU A 49 -4.99 3.75 0.66
CA LEU A 49 -4.27 3.69 1.95
C LEU A 49 -3.19 4.77 2.05
N ALA A 50 -2.44 5.01 0.98
CA ALA A 50 -1.42 6.07 0.95
C ALA A 50 -2.04 7.46 0.96
N ASP A 51 -3.11 7.68 0.19
CA ASP A 51 -3.85 8.94 0.19
C ASP A 51 -4.43 9.21 1.59
N TYR A 52 -4.96 8.18 2.26
CA TYR A 52 -5.42 8.28 3.64
C TYR A 52 -4.28 8.68 4.58
N ALA A 53 -3.13 8.00 4.51
CA ALA A 53 -1.96 8.32 5.32
C ALA A 53 -1.47 9.78 5.11
N ASP A 54 -1.50 10.27 3.87
CA ASP A 54 -1.16 11.67 3.55
C ASP A 54 -2.13 12.69 4.17
N GLN A 55 -3.41 12.34 4.26
CA GLN A 55 -4.44 13.17 4.90
C GLN A 55 -4.50 12.98 6.42
N TYR A 56 -3.64 12.12 6.98
CA TYR A 56 -3.57 11.83 8.42
C TYR A 56 -2.23 12.27 9.06
N PRO A 57 -1.81 13.54 8.89
CA PRO A 57 -0.48 13.99 9.34
C PRO A 57 -0.32 14.11 10.86
N ASP A 58 -1.42 14.24 11.63
CA ASP A 58 -1.37 14.65 13.04
C ASP A 58 -1.65 13.52 14.05
N ALA A 59 -1.94 12.30 13.61
CA ALA A 59 -2.32 11.23 14.53
C ALA A 59 -1.13 10.47 15.15
N LEU A 60 0.07 10.61 14.57
CA LEU A 60 1.25 9.83 14.95
C LEU A 60 2.09 10.48 16.06
N ASP A 61 1.93 11.78 16.31
CA ASP A 61 2.51 12.47 17.47
C ASP A 61 1.48 12.54 18.61
N GLY A 62 1.14 11.38 19.17
CA GLY A 62 0.41 11.27 20.45
C GLY A 62 -1.12 11.36 20.40
N ALA A 63 -1.77 11.20 19.24
CA ALA A 63 -3.22 11.17 19.18
C ALA A 63 -3.80 9.79 19.57
N PRO A 64 -4.91 9.74 20.32
CA PRO A 64 -5.51 8.50 20.78
C PRO A 64 -6.17 7.72 19.63
N ARG A 65 -6.07 6.39 19.75
CA ARG A 65 -6.65 5.38 18.85
C ARG A 65 -8.18 5.30 19.02
N LEU A 66 -8.90 5.00 17.93
CA LEU A 66 -10.37 4.96 17.85
C LEU A 66 -11.06 4.28 19.05
N GLY A 67 -11.62 5.13 19.91
CA GLY A 67 -12.71 4.84 20.86
C GLY A 67 -13.99 5.59 20.43
N ASP A 68 -14.90 5.87 21.36
CA ASP A 68 -16.23 6.49 21.12
C ASP A 68 -16.20 7.94 20.54
N ASP A 69 -15.07 8.44 20.03
CA ASP A 69 -14.81 9.84 19.67
C ASP A 69 -14.48 10.11 18.18
N GLY A 70 -14.48 9.10 17.30
CA GLY A 70 -14.62 9.29 15.85
C GLY A 70 -13.34 9.36 14.99
N VAL A 71 -12.21 8.80 15.43
CA VAL A 71 -10.92 8.73 14.70
C VAL A 71 -10.42 7.30 14.49
N ILE A 72 -10.15 6.81 13.27
CA ILE A 72 -9.54 5.47 13.00
C ILE A 72 -8.12 5.39 13.55
N GLY A 73 -7.94 4.65 14.65
CA GLY A 73 -6.66 4.46 15.33
C GLY A 73 -5.72 3.55 14.57
N ASP A 74 -4.45 3.54 14.99
CA ASP A 74 -3.36 2.82 14.31
C ASP A 74 -3.68 1.34 14.04
N ASP A 75 -4.34 0.68 14.98
CA ASP A 75 -4.73 -0.74 14.89
C ASP A 75 -5.78 -1.00 13.79
N TYR A 76 -6.57 0.01 13.44
CA TYR A 76 -7.62 -0.09 12.43
C TYR A 76 -7.08 0.20 11.03
N TRP A 77 -6.26 1.24 10.85
CA TRP A 77 -5.64 1.53 9.55
C TRP A 77 -4.69 0.40 9.13
N SER A 78 -3.82 -0.04 10.03
CA SER A 78 -2.95 -1.20 9.80
C SER A 78 -3.75 -2.50 9.65
N GLY A 79 -4.90 -2.62 10.33
CA GLY A 79 -5.87 -3.68 10.10
C GLY A 79 -6.36 -3.73 8.64
N ILE A 80 -6.74 -2.59 8.06
CA ILE A 80 -7.14 -2.50 6.64
C ILE A 80 -5.97 -2.89 5.74
N ALA A 81 -4.76 -2.35 6.00
CA ALA A 81 -3.56 -2.69 5.23
C ALA A 81 -3.28 -4.21 5.25
N ARG A 82 -3.37 -4.86 6.41
CA ARG A 82 -3.22 -6.31 6.56
C ARG A 82 -4.27 -7.08 5.76
N ARG A 83 -5.54 -6.62 5.74
CA ARG A 83 -6.60 -7.26 4.95
C ARG A 83 -6.36 -7.09 3.45
N VAL A 84 -5.88 -5.94 2.99
CA VAL A 84 -5.49 -5.73 1.60
C VAL A 84 -4.35 -6.67 1.21
N ILE A 85 -3.34 -6.85 2.07
CA ILE A 85 -2.25 -7.82 1.84
C ILE A 85 -2.79 -9.25 1.71
N LEU A 86 -3.71 -9.66 2.58
CA LEU A 86 -4.29 -11.01 2.51
C LEU A 86 -5.02 -11.27 1.17
N LEU A 87 -5.64 -10.24 0.58
CA LEU A 87 -6.29 -10.36 -0.74
C LEU A 87 -5.29 -10.63 -1.87
N LEU A 88 -4.01 -10.28 -1.69
CA LEU A 88 -2.96 -10.54 -2.66
C LEU A 88 -2.63 -12.04 -2.81
N ASN A 89 -3.13 -12.90 -1.91
CA ASN A 89 -3.08 -14.35 -2.07
C ASN A 89 -4.07 -14.87 -3.13
N GLY A 90 -5.00 -14.02 -3.59
CA GLY A 90 -5.92 -14.31 -4.68
C GLY A 90 -5.36 -13.95 -6.06
N PRO A 91 -6.21 -13.96 -7.10
CA PRO A 91 -5.80 -13.55 -8.44
C PRO A 91 -5.38 -12.07 -8.50
N THR A 92 -4.12 -11.80 -8.87
CA THR A 92 -3.58 -10.44 -9.01
C THR A 92 -3.38 -9.99 -10.46
N GLY A 93 -3.76 -10.83 -11.43
CA GLY A 93 -3.56 -10.56 -12.85
C GLY A 93 -2.06 -10.55 -13.20
N ARG A 94 -1.57 -9.41 -13.70
CA ARG A 94 -0.15 -9.23 -14.05
C ARG A 94 0.67 -8.60 -12.91
N LEU A 95 0.04 -8.19 -11.83
CA LEU A 95 0.75 -7.65 -10.67
C LEU A 95 1.52 -8.77 -9.98
N ASP A 96 2.82 -8.57 -9.81
CA ASP A 96 3.58 -9.27 -8.77
C ASP A 96 3.00 -8.94 -7.37
N ALA A 97 2.38 -9.95 -6.75
CA ALA A 97 1.74 -9.84 -5.44
C ALA A 97 2.74 -9.48 -4.33
N ALA A 98 3.95 -10.05 -4.37
CA ALA A 98 4.98 -9.82 -3.37
C ALA A 98 5.51 -8.37 -3.44
N ALA A 99 5.60 -7.82 -4.65
CA ALA A 99 5.92 -6.41 -4.85
C ALA A 99 4.87 -5.47 -4.24
N VAL A 100 3.58 -5.76 -4.44
CA VAL A 100 2.49 -4.95 -3.87
C VAL A 100 2.46 -5.07 -2.33
N ASP A 101 2.61 -6.28 -1.79
CA ASP A 101 2.71 -6.53 -0.35
C ASP A 101 3.86 -5.71 0.26
N SER A 102 5.07 -5.86 -0.29
CA SER A 102 6.26 -5.13 0.15
C SER A 102 6.06 -3.62 0.13
N ALA A 103 5.38 -3.08 -0.90
CA ALA A 103 5.09 -1.65 -1.00
C ALA A 103 4.11 -1.17 0.08
N ILE A 104 3.07 -1.96 0.40
CA ILE A 104 2.09 -1.64 1.46
C ILE A 104 2.75 -1.75 2.85
N ARG A 105 3.60 -2.74 3.09
CA ARG A 105 4.37 -2.85 4.34
C ARG A 105 5.31 -1.67 4.54
N ALA A 106 6.03 -1.27 3.49
CA ALA A 106 6.89 -0.09 3.56
C ALA A 106 6.10 1.19 3.84
N LEU A 107 4.91 1.35 3.24
CA LEU A 107 4.00 2.45 3.56
C LEU A 107 3.62 2.46 5.06
N ALA A 108 3.22 1.31 5.61
CA ALA A 108 2.88 1.20 7.03
C ALA A 108 4.06 1.55 7.94
N THR A 109 5.27 1.09 7.60
CA THR A 109 6.49 1.43 8.34
C THR A 109 6.83 2.92 8.27
N ASP A 110 6.66 3.56 7.12
CA ASP A 110 6.84 5.02 6.99
C ASP A 110 5.88 5.80 7.90
N CYS A 111 4.70 5.24 8.15
CA CYS A 111 3.69 5.78 9.07
C CYS A 111 3.88 5.30 10.52
N GLY A 112 5.04 4.72 10.88
CA GLY A 112 5.35 4.29 12.24
C GLY A 112 4.67 3.00 12.70
N VAL A 113 4.10 2.23 11.78
CA VAL A 113 3.43 0.96 12.11
C VAL A 113 4.25 -0.25 11.61
N GLU A 114 4.61 -1.12 12.55
CA GLU A 114 5.21 -2.42 12.22
C GLU A 114 4.14 -3.44 11.79
N MET A 115 4.40 -4.10 10.66
CA MET A 115 3.50 -5.10 10.09
C MET A 115 4.12 -6.48 10.22
N GLU A 116 3.67 -7.24 11.21
CA GLU A 116 3.98 -8.67 11.38
C GLU A 116 3.44 -9.54 10.22
#